data_AF-A0A7V1M5X3-F1
#
_entry.id   AF-A0A7V1M5X3-F1
#
_cell.length_a   1.000
_cell.length_b   1.000
_cell.length_c   1.000
_cell.angle_alpha   90.00
_cell.angle_beta   90.00
_cell.angle_gamma   90.00
#
_symmetry.space_group_name_H-M   'P 1'
#
loop_
_entity.id
_entity.type
_entity.pdbx_description
1 polymer ?
#
loop_
_entity_poly.entity_id
_entity_poly.type
_entity_poly.pdbx_seq_one_letter_code
_entity_poly.pdbx_strand_id
1 'polypeptide(L)'
;MELKNIIFIFFFVFAIGLFTWSCRKLIKYMLVAKKKDYRFDQPLKRIQRVLKIVFGQSKLLRDPVAGTLHFLIFWGFMLFLFAVSEALIQGFYSPFTLAGTGVFYSLVTFVQDIFGLLVFIACLFALYRRFVQKVPRLKVERSGQLDAAFILIMIMLVVIAMFGENISLIAEHNFILSHYGVRPITA
;
A
#
# COMPACT_ATOMS: atom_id res chain seq x y z
N MET A 1 -2.56 -23.36 -17.46
CA MET A 1 -2.88 -21.97 -17.06
C MET A 1 -4.38 -21.80 -17.12
N GLU A 2 -4.98 -21.23 -16.07
CA GLU A 2 -6.42 -20.97 -16.03
C GLU A 2 -6.76 -19.62 -16.70
N LEU A 3 -8.02 -19.44 -17.11
CA LEU A 3 -8.50 -18.18 -17.71
C LEU A 3 -8.20 -16.96 -16.81
N LYS A 4 -8.38 -17.12 -15.50
CA LYS A 4 -8.11 -16.06 -14.51
C LYS A 4 -6.64 -15.61 -14.54
N ASN A 5 -5.69 -16.53 -14.76
CA ASN A 5 -4.26 -16.22 -14.83
C ASN A 5 -3.95 -15.47 -16.13
N ILE A 6 -4.59 -15.83 -17.24
CA ILE A 6 -4.43 -15.12 -18.52
C ILE A 6 -4.90 -13.68 -18.39
N ILE A 7 -6.09 -13.47 -17.83
CA ILE A 7 -6.65 -12.13 -17.58
C ILE A 7 -5.72 -11.34 -16.66
N PHE A 8 -5.28 -11.94 -15.55
CA PHE A 8 -4.35 -11.30 -14.62
C PHE A 8 -3.05 -10.88 -15.31
N ILE A 9 -2.42 -11.77 -16.08
CA ILE A 9 -1.14 -11.50 -16.76
C ILE A 9 -1.29 -10.37 -17.77
N PHE A 10 -2.39 -10.33 -18.52
CA PHE A 10 -2.67 -9.24 -19.44
C PHE A 10 -2.69 -7.88 -18.72
N PHE A 11 -3.48 -7.76 -17.64
CA PHE A 11 -3.57 -6.53 -16.86
C PHE A 11 -2.25 -6.19 -16.15
N PHE A 12 -1.54 -7.19 -15.63
CA PHE A 12 -0.25 -7.01 -14.98
C PHE A 12 0.80 -6.44 -15.96
N VAL A 13 0.94 -7.05 -17.14
CA VAL A 13 1.86 -6.58 -18.18
C VAL A 13 1.48 -5.17 -18.64
N PHE A 14 0.18 -4.90 -18.83
CA PHE A 14 -0.30 -3.56 -19.18
C PHE A 14 0.05 -2.52 -18.11
N ALA A 15 -0.22 -2.81 -16.84
CA ALA A 15 0.08 -1.92 -15.71
C ALA A 15 1.59 -1.66 -15.57
N ILE A 16 2.43 -2.70 -15.63
CA ILE A 16 3.88 -2.57 -15.60
C ILE A 16 4.41 -1.79 -16.80
N GLY A 17 3.80 -1.97 -17.98
CA GLY A 17 4.12 -1.21 -19.18
C GLY A 17 3.89 0.30 -18.99
N LEU A 18 2.71 0.69 -18.49
CA LEU A 18 2.37 2.08 -18.19
C LEU A 18 3.26 2.69 -17.09
N PHE A 19 3.51 1.92 -16.02
CA PHE A 19 4.39 2.33 -14.94
C PHE A 19 5.81 2.58 -15.45
N THR A 20 6.36 1.64 -16.23
CA THR A 20 7.69 1.75 -16.82
C THR A 20 7.79 2.96 -17.75
N TRP A 21 6.78 3.18 -18.60
CA TRP A 21 6.73 4.36 -19.47
C TRP A 21 6.76 5.68 -18.67
N SER A 22 5.95 5.76 -17.60
CA SER A 22 5.89 6.92 -16.71
C SER A 22 7.22 7.17 -16.00
N CYS A 23 7.84 6.12 -15.43
CA CYS A 23 9.15 6.20 -14.80
C CYS A 23 10.23 6.65 -15.78
N ARG A 24 10.25 6.11 -17.01
CA ARG A 24 11.23 6.51 -18.04
C ARG A 24 11.09 7.99 -18.38
N LYS A 25 9.87 8.51 -18.47
CA LYS A 25 9.62 9.93 -18.72
C LYS A 25 10.16 10.79 -17.56
N LEU A 26 9.89 10.41 -16.32
CA LEU A 26 10.39 11.10 -15.13
C LEU A 26 11.93 11.09 -15.06
N ILE A 27 12.54 9.93 -15.31
CA ILE A 27 14.01 9.79 -15.32
C ILE A 27 14.62 10.68 -16.40
N LYS A 28 14.05 10.73 -17.61
CA LYS A 28 14.51 11.63 -18.67
C LYS A 28 14.50 13.09 -18.22
N TYR A 29 13.46 13.54 -17.54
CA TYR A 29 13.41 14.91 -17.00
C TYR A 29 14.45 15.15 -15.91
N MET A 30 14.64 14.21 -14.99
CA MET A 30 15.66 14.34 -13.95
C MET A 30 17.08 14.38 -14.51
N LEU A 31 17.36 13.64 -15.59
CA LEU A 31 18.68 13.60 -16.23
C LEU A 31 19.04 14.91 -16.96
N VAL A 32 18.09 15.80 -17.22
CA VAL A 32 18.37 17.15 -17.75
C VAL A 32 19.05 18.03 -16.68
N ALA A 33 18.89 17.71 -15.40
CA ALA A 33 19.49 18.47 -14.32
C ALA A 33 21.03 18.38 -14.36
N LYS A 34 21.70 19.51 -14.56
CA LYS A 34 23.17 19.61 -14.62
C LYS A 34 23.87 19.72 -13.26
N LYS A 35 23.11 19.63 -12.15
CA LYS A 35 23.66 19.77 -10.81
C LYS A 35 24.43 18.50 -10.42
N LYS A 36 25.70 18.63 -10.07
CA LYS A 36 26.48 17.53 -9.50
C LYS A 36 25.81 17.03 -8.22
N ASP A 37 25.49 15.75 -8.17
CA ASP A 37 24.88 15.06 -7.03
C ASP A 37 25.76 13.88 -6.62
N TYR A 38 26.53 14.06 -5.55
CA TYR A 38 27.32 12.98 -4.95
C TYR A 38 26.38 12.12 -4.12
N ARG A 39 25.98 10.95 -4.64
CA ARG A 39 25.01 10.08 -3.97
C ARG A 39 25.64 9.08 -3.00
N PHE A 40 26.92 8.80 -3.20
CA PHE A 40 27.68 7.79 -2.45
C PHE A 40 28.61 8.40 -1.39
N ASP A 41 28.54 9.70 -1.15
CA ASP A 41 29.26 10.31 -0.03
C ASP A 41 28.53 10.01 1.29
N GLN A 42 29.29 9.63 2.32
CA GLN A 42 28.78 9.39 3.68
C GLN A 42 27.59 8.41 3.75
N PRO A 43 27.74 7.18 3.22
CA PRO A 43 26.64 6.22 3.08
C PRO A 43 25.95 5.93 4.43
N LEU A 44 26.72 5.78 5.50
CA LEU A 44 26.19 5.53 6.85
C LEU A 44 25.24 6.64 7.32
N LYS A 45 25.63 7.91 7.18
CA LYS A 45 24.79 9.05 7.59
C LYS A 45 23.51 9.14 6.75
N ARG A 46 23.57 8.76 5.48
CA ARG A 46 22.41 8.75 4.57
C ARG A 46 21.44 7.62 4.94
N ILE A 47 21.94 6.42 5.24
CA ILE A 47 21.10 5.30 5.71
C ILE A 47 20.41 5.67 7.02
N GLN A 48 21.14 6.20 8.00
CA GLN A 48 20.54 6.68 9.26
C GLN A 48 19.46 7.74 9.02
N ARG A 49 19.69 8.63 8.06
CA ARG A 49 18.71 9.66 7.66
C ARG A 49 17.46 9.03 7.02
N VAL A 50 17.61 8.02 6.17
CA VAL A 50 16.49 7.28 5.57
C VAL A 50 15.70 6.57 6.67
N LEU A 51 16.36 5.84 7.56
CA LEU A 51 15.70 5.16 8.68
C LEU A 51 14.92 6.15 9.55
N LYS A 52 15.50 7.30 9.89
CA LYS A 52 14.85 8.31 10.74
C LYS A 52 13.69 9.03 10.03
N ILE A 53 13.91 9.47 8.79
CA ILE A 53 12.96 10.37 8.09
C ILE A 53 11.90 9.58 7.33
N VAL A 54 12.28 8.50 6.65
CA VAL A 54 11.37 7.70 5.81
C VAL A 54 10.63 6.69 6.66
N PHE A 55 11.34 5.75 7.29
CA PHE A 55 10.70 4.71 8.10
C PHE A 55 10.15 5.26 9.42
N GLY A 56 10.92 6.11 10.10
CA GLY A 56 10.50 6.78 11.34
C GLY A 56 9.57 7.97 11.14
N GLN A 57 9.34 8.43 9.91
CA GLN A 57 8.43 9.54 9.58
C GLN A 57 8.66 10.82 10.42
N SER A 58 9.89 11.05 10.91
CA SER A 58 10.16 12.03 11.99
C SER A 58 9.81 13.48 11.64
N LYS A 59 9.76 13.81 10.34
CA LYS A 59 9.36 15.14 9.86
C LYS A 59 7.84 15.32 9.86
N LEU A 60 7.09 14.27 9.51
CA LEU A 60 5.63 14.27 9.43
C LEU A 60 5.01 14.22 10.83
N LEU A 61 5.62 13.49 11.76
CA LEU A 61 5.18 13.40 13.17
C LEU A 61 5.24 14.72 13.94
N ARG A 62 5.85 15.78 13.39
CA ARG A 62 5.78 17.15 13.96
C ARG A 62 4.35 17.71 13.96
N ASP A 63 3.50 17.21 13.07
CA ASP A 63 2.06 17.43 13.08
C ASP A 63 1.39 16.14 13.53
N PRO A 64 1.01 16.01 14.82
CA PRO A 64 0.56 14.73 15.37
C PRO A 64 -0.60 14.10 14.61
N VAL A 65 -1.49 14.92 14.07
CA VAL A 65 -2.66 14.45 13.33
C VAL A 65 -2.26 13.96 11.94
N ALA A 66 -1.59 14.77 11.11
CA ALA A 66 -1.21 14.32 9.77
C ALA A 66 -0.13 13.22 9.81
N GLY A 67 0.79 13.32 10.76
CA GLY A 67 1.85 12.36 11.00
C GLY A 67 1.31 10.98 11.35
N THR A 68 0.36 10.88 12.28
CA THR A 68 -0.28 9.60 12.63
C THR A 68 -0.99 8.99 11.43
N LEU A 69 -1.75 9.78 10.66
CA LEU A 69 -2.43 9.28 9.45
C LEU A 69 -1.44 8.75 8.42
N HIS A 70 -0.36 9.49 8.14
CA HIS A 70 0.68 9.04 7.22
C HIS A 70 1.41 7.80 7.74
N PHE A 71 1.67 7.74 9.05
CA PHE A 71 2.33 6.61 9.67
C PHE A 71 1.49 5.33 9.52
N LEU A 72 0.19 5.41 9.81
CA LEU A 72 -0.75 4.29 9.64
C LEU A 72 -0.85 3.84 8.19
N ILE A 73 -1.01 4.79 7.25
CA ILE A 73 -1.08 4.47 5.82
C ILE A 73 0.22 3.83 5.35
N PHE A 74 1.37 4.44 5.63
CA PHE A 74 2.68 3.93 5.20
C PHE A 74 2.96 2.53 5.75
N TRP A 75 2.85 2.32 7.06
CA TRP A 75 3.13 1.02 7.66
C TRP A 75 2.09 -0.03 7.30
N GLY A 76 0.82 0.38 7.13
CA GLY A 76 -0.21 -0.49 6.56
C GLY A 76 0.20 -1.01 5.18
N PHE A 77 0.64 -0.13 4.26
CA PHE A 77 1.13 -0.56 2.95
C PHE A 77 2.38 -1.45 3.03
N MET A 78 3.32 -1.17 3.94
CA MET A 78 4.49 -2.04 4.14
C MET A 78 4.08 -3.46 4.56
N LEU A 79 3.04 -3.59 5.37
CA LEU A 79 2.49 -4.87 5.83
C LEU A 79 1.64 -5.55 4.76
N PHE A 80 0.92 -4.78 3.94
CA PHE A 80 0.16 -5.30 2.80
C PHE A 80 1.05 -5.89 1.71
N LEU A 81 2.35 -5.55 1.67
CA LEU A 81 3.29 -6.14 0.71
C LEU A 81 3.29 -7.68 0.76
N PHE A 82 3.08 -8.29 1.92
CA PHE A 82 3.02 -9.76 2.01
C PHE A 82 1.79 -10.33 1.28
N ALA A 83 0.60 -9.75 1.51
CA ALA A 83 -0.64 -10.17 0.82
C ALA A 83 -0.58 -9.87 -0.67
N VAL A 84 -0.11 -8.67 -1.05
CA VAL A 84 0.05 -8.30 -2.45
C VAL A 84 1.06 -9.22 -3.14
N SER A 85 2.15 -9.60 -2.47
CA SER A 85 3.12 -10.56 -3.03
C SER A 85 2.51 -11.94 -3.23
N GLU A 86 1.72 -12.43 -2.27
CA GLU A 86 0.98 -13.69 -2.39
C GLU A 86 -0.01 -13.64 -3.57
N ALA A 87 -0.84 -12.60 -3.65
CA ALA A 87 -1.82 -12.41 -4.73
C ALA A 87 -1.15 -12.24 -6.10
N LEU A 88 -0.02 -11.52 -6.19
CA LEU A 88 0.75 -11.40 -7.42
C LEU A 88 1.26 -12.75 -7.89
N ILE A 89 1.83 -13.57 -6.99
CA ILE A 89 2.33 -14.90 -7.35
C ILE A 89 1.16 -15.81 -7.73
N GLN A 90 0.03 -15.76 -7.02
CA GLN A 90 -1.19 -16.52 -7.36
C GLN A 90 -1.74 -16.17 -8.75
N GLY A 91 -1.60 -14.91 -9.17
CA GLY A 91 -1.96 -14.48 -10.53
C GLY A 91 -1.16 -15.19 -11.64
N PHE A 92 0.10 -15.56 -11.38
CA PHE A 92 0.91 -16.37 -12.30
C PHE A 92 0.74 -17.88 -12.03
N TYR A 93 0.73 -18.27 -10.76
CA TYR A 93 0.71 -19.63 -10.26
C TYR A 93 -0.28 -19.74 -9.08
N SER A 94 -1.53 -20.05 -9.41
CA SER A 94 -2.67 -20.06 -8.48
C SER A 94 -2.52 -20.92 -7.23
N PRO A 95 -1.81 -22.07 -7.24
CA PRO A 95 -1.63 -22.87 -6.03
C PRO A 95 -0.71 -22.26 -4.97
N PHE A 96 -0.05 -21.12 -5.24
CA PHE A 96 0.85 -20.49 -4.27
C PHE A 96 0.09 -20.03 -3.03
N THR A 97 0.65 -20.30 -1.85
CA THR A 97 0.18 -19.70 -0.60
C THR A 97 1.30 -19.55 0.42
N LEU A 98 1.22 -18.49 1.21
CA LEU A 98 2.05 -18.27 2.38
C LEU A 98 1.59 -19.09 3.59
N ALA A 99 0.45 -19.76 3.54
CA ALA A 99 -0.06 -20.59 4.64
C ALA A 99 0.92 -21.68 5.09
N GLY A 100 1.77 -22.18 4.19
CA GLY A 100 2.83 -23.13 4.52
C GLY A 100 3.90 -22.59 5.49
N THR A 101 3.93 -21.28 5.75
CA THR A 101 4.83 -20.65 6.74
C THR A 101 4.30 -20.75 8.18
N GLY A 102 3.12 -21.34 8.39
CA GLY A 102 2.56 -21.63 9.71
C GLY A 102 2.28 -20.36 10.52
N VAL A 103 2.88 -20.25 11.71
CA VAL A 103 2.66 -19.11 12.64
C VAL A 103 2.96 -17.75 11.99
N PHE A 104 3.91 -17.69 11.06
CA PHE A 104 4.21 -16.45 10.35
C PHE A 104 3.00 -15.97 9.53
N TYR A 105 2.32 -16.88 8.83
CA TYR A 105 1.09 -16.56 8.12
C TYR A 105 0.00 -16.03 9.08
N SER A 106 -0.16 -16.64 10.26
CA SER A 106 -1.12 -16.17 11.27
C SER A 106 -0.84 -14.73 11.72
N LEU A 107 0.42 -14.38 11.94
CA LEU A 107 0.82 -13.02 12.29
C LEU A 107 0.54 -12.05 11.14
N VAL A 108 0.88 -12.43 9.91
CA VAL A 108 0.66 -11.62 8.72
C VAL A 108 -0.82 -11.35 8.51
N THR A 109 -1.67 -12.38 8.50
CA THR A 109 -3.11 -12.20 8.28
C THR A 109 -3.76 -11.38 9.40
N PHE A 110 -3.36 -11.60 10.65
CA PHE A 110 -3.90 -10.86 11.80
C PHE A 110 -3.56 -9.37 11.69
N VAL A 111 -2.28 -9.07 11.47
CA VAL A 111 -1.80 -7.69 11.38
C VAL A 111 -2.41 -6.99 10.17
N GLN A 112 -2.49 -7.66 9.01
CA GLN A 112 -3.08 -7.09 7.81
C GLN A 112 -4.55 -6.76 7.97
N ASP A 113 -5.31 -7.60 8.66
CA ASP A 113 -6.75 -7.38 8.85
C ASP A 113 -7.03 -6.16 9.73
N ILE A 114 -6.29 -6.04 10.83
CA ILE A 114 -6.36 -4.88 11.73
C ILE A 114 -5.84 -3.61 11.03
N PHE A 115 -4.68 -3.66 10.38
CA PHE A 115 -4.14 -2.50 9.67
C PHE A 115 -5.00 -2.12 8.47
N GLY A 116 -5.68 -3.06 7.82
CA GLY A 116 -6.71 -2.80 6.80
C GLY A 116 -7.74 -1.80 7.32
N LEU A 117 -8.33 -2.10 8.48
CA LEU A 117 -9.33 -1.23 9.09
C LEU A 117 -8.74 0.12 9.49
N LEU A 118 -7.54 0.13 10.10
CA LEU A 118 -6.86 1.37 10.51
C LEU A 118 -6.54 2.27 9.31
N VAL A 119 -6.05 1.70 8.21
CA VAL A 119 -5.75 2.44 6.96
C VAL A 119 -7.03 2.98 6.35
N PHE A 120 -8.11 2.19 6.33
CA PHE A 120 -9.42 2.63 5.84
C PHE A 120 -9.93 3.84 6.62
N ILE A 121 -9.93 3.76 7.95
CA ILE A 121 -10.31 4.87 8.84
C ILE A 121 -9.38 6.07 8.65
N ALA A 122 -8.07 5.86 8.52
CA ALA A 122 -7.11 6.93 8.28
C ALA A 122 -7.39 7.67 6.96
N CYS A 123 -7.76 6.94 5.90
CA CYS A 123 -8.13 7.53 4.61
C CYS A 123 -9.43 8.34 4.71
N LEU A 124 -10.47 7.79 5.36
CA LEU A 124 -11.72 8.52 5.63
C LEU A 124 -11.46 9.82 6.39
N PHE A 125 -10.65 9.75 7.44
CA PHE A 125 -10.32 10.93 8.23
C PHE A 125 -9.45 11.92 7.45
N ALA A 126 -8.53 11.45 6.60
CA ALA A 126 -7.76 12.32 5.71
C ALA A 126 -8.66 13.06 4.70
N LEU A 127 -9.64 12.37 4.10
CA LEU A 127 -10.65 12.96 3.22
C LEU A 127 -11.52 13.98 3.98
N TYR A 128 -11.99 13.61 5.17
CA TYR A 128 -12.76 14.50 6.05
C TYR A 128 -11.98 15.80 6.36
N ARG A 129 -10.72 15.70 6.77
CA ARG A 129 -9.87 16.86 7.07
C ARG A 129 -9.67 17.79 5.86
N ARG A 130 -9.64 17.20 4.67
CA ARG A 130 -9.42 17.92 3.41
C ARG A 130 -10.69 18.62 2.93
N PHE A 131 -11.82 17.93 2.87
CA PHE A 131 -13.03 18.41 2.20
C PHE A 131 -14.09 18.97 3.14
N VAL A 132 -14.18 18.46 4.37
CA VAL A 132 -15.18 18.88 5.36
C VAL A 132 -14.58 19.91 6.32
N GLN A 133 -13.51 19.55 7.04
CA GLN A 133 -12.84 20.48 7.97
C GLN A 133 -12.09 21.60 7.23
N LYS A 134 -11.66 21.36 5.99
CA LYS A 134 -10.97 22.32 5.11
C LYS A 134 -9.76 22.98 5.78
N VAL A 135 -8.90 22.17 6.40
CA VAL A 135 -7.70 22.63 7.11
C VAL A 135 -6.87 23.57 6.21
N PRO A 136 -6.55 24.82 6.63
CA PRO A 136 -5.95 25.83 5.76
C PRO A 136 -4.68 25.40 5.02
N ARG A 137 -3.76 24.71 5.69
CA ARG A 137 -2.51 24.20 5.09
C ARG A 137 -2.69 23.07 4.06
N LEU A 138 -3.88 22.47 3.98
CA LEU A 138 -4.21 21.44 2.99
C LEU A 138 -4.90 22.03 1.74
N LYS A 139 -5.15 23.34 1.72
CA LYS A 139 -5.71 24.04 0.58
C LYS A 139 -4.63 24.21 -0.49
N VAL A 140 -4.68 23.34 -1.48
CA VAL A 140 -3.94 23.42 -2.74
C VAL A 140 -4.88 23.72 -3.90
N GLU A 141 -4.32 23.96 -5.09
CA GLU A 141 -5.07 24.11 -6.33
C GLU A 141 -6.03 22.93 -6.58
N ARG A 142 -7.08 23.17 -7.37
CA ARG A 142 -8.15 22.18 -7.60
C ARG A 142 -7.61 20.84 -8.11
N SER A 143 -6.63 20.86 -9.01
CA SER A 143 -5.93 19.67 -9.50
C SER A 143 -5.32 18.85 -8.36
N GLY A 144 -4.54 19.49 -7.48
CA GLY A 144 -3.92 18.83 -6.33
C GLY A 144 -4.94 18.29 -5.31
N GLN A 145 -6.13 18.89 -5.20
CA GLN A 145 -7.20 18.34 -4.37
C GLN A 145 -7.79 17.06 -4.96
N LEU A 146 -8.00 17.05 -6.28
CA LEU A 146 -8.51 15.89 -7.00
C LEU A 146 -7.49 14.74 -6.99
N ASP A 147 -6.21 15.04 -7.18
CA ASP A 147 -5.14 14.03 -7.12
C ASP A 147 -5.09 13.37 -5.73
N ALA A 148 -5.17 14.18 -4.66
CA ALA A 148 -5.19 13.66 -3.30
C ALA A 148 -6.44 12.80 -3.02
N ALA A 149 -7.61 13.23 -3.49
CA ALA A 149 -8.84 12.44 -3.35
C ALA A 149 -8.74 11.12 -4.13
N PHE A 150 -8.26 11.18 -5.38
CA PHE A 150 -8.08 10.03 -6.24
C PHE A 150 -7.18 8.98 -5.58
N ILE A 151 -6.01 9.39 -5.07
CA ILE A 151 -5.08 8.47 -4.39
C ILE A 151 -5.73 7.87 -3.13
N LEU A 152 -6.39 8.67 -2.29
CA LEU A 152 -7.03 8.16 -1.07
C LEU A 152 -8.18 7.17 -1.38
N ILE A 153 -8.96 7.44 -2.42
CA ILE A 153 -10.01 6.53 -2.89
C ILE A 153 -9.41 5.24 -3.46
N MET A 154 -8.31 5.31 -4.23
CA MET A 154 -7.61 4.12 -4.72
C MET A 154 -7.05 3.28 -3.58
N ILE A 155 -6.50 3.90 -2.53
CA ILE A 155 -6.05 3.19 -1.32
C ILE A 155 -7.23 2.48 -0.66
N MET A 156 -8.35 3.16 -0.47
CA MET A 156 -9.56 2.54 0.10
C MET A 156 -10.08 1.39 -0.77
N LEU A 157 -10.04 1.53 -2.09
CA LEU A 157 -10.44 0.47 -3.02
C LEU A 157 -9.55 -0.77 -2.86
N VAL A 158 -8.23 -0.59 -2.70
CA VAL A 158 -7.31 -1.71 -2.41
C VAL A 158 -7.69 -2.41 -1.11
N VAL A 159 -7.96 -1.66 -0.03
CA VAL A 159 -8.36 -2.26 1.24
C VAL A 159 -9.70 -3.00 1.13
N ILE A 160 -10.70 -2.41 0.46
CA ILE A 160 -11.99 -3.05 0.23
C ILE A 160 -11.81 -4.34 -0.59
N ALA A 161 -10.99 -4.31 -1.64
CA ALA A 161 -10.73 -5.48 -2.46
C ALA A 161 -10.06 -6.59 -1.64
N MET A 162 -9.06 -6.25 -0.80
CA MET A 162 -8.41 -7.22 0.09
C MET A 162 -9.39 -7.83 1.10
N PHE A 163 -10.28 -7.02 1.69
CA PHE A 163 -11.32 -7.52 2.59
C PHE A 163 -12.33 -8.41 1.86
N GLY A 164 -12.76 -8.00 0.66
CA GLY A 164 -13.64 -8.80 -0.18
C GLY A 164 -13.03 -10.15 -0.57
N GLU A 165 -11.73 -10.17 -0.91
CA GLU A 165 -10.99 -11.40 -1.19
C GLU A 165 -10.96 -12.32 0.03
N ASN A 166 -10.62 -11.80 1.22
CA ASN A 166 -10.60 -12.58 2.45
C ASN A 166 -11.97 -13.19 2.78
N ILE A 167 -13.04 -12.38 2.69
CA ILE A 167 -14.41 -12.82 2.95
C ILE A 167 -14.83 -13.88 1.92
N SER A 168 -14.51 -13.68 0.65
CA SER A 168 -14.82 -14.64 -0.43
C SER A 168 -14.12 -15.98 -0.19
N LEU A 169 -12.82 -15.95 0.17
CA LEU A 169 -12.05 -17.16 0.47
C LEU A 169 -12.67 -17.95 1.63
N ILE A 170 -13.12 -17.27 2.68
CA ILE A 170 -13.75 -17.90 3.84
C ILE A 170 -15.12 -18.47 3.47
N ALA A 171 -15.92 -17.73 2.69
CA ALA A 171 -17.23 -18.18 2.22
C ALA A 171 -17.14 -19.43 1.34
N GLU A 172 -16.15 -19.51 0.43
CA GLU A 172 -15.88 -20.69 -0.40
C GLU A 172 -15.52 -21.93 0.43
N HIS A 173 -14.91 -21.74 1.60
CA HIS A 173 -14.55 -22.82 2.53
C HIS A 173 -15.62 -23.06 3.61
N ASN A 174 -16.89 -22.70 3.35
CA ASN A 174 -18.01 -22.85 4.29
C ASN A 174 -17.77 -22.18 5.65
N PHE A 175 -17.14 -21.01 5.65
CA PHE A 175 -16.76 -20.26 6.85
C PHE A 175 -15.77 -20.97 7.78
N ILE A 176 -15.06 -21.98 7.25
CA ILE A 176 -13.97 -22.65 7.97
C ILE A 176 -12.68 -21.88 7.71
N LEU A 177 -12.16 -21.26 8.76
CA LEU A 177 -10.86 -20.59 8.71
C LEU A 177 -9.76 -21.63 8.46
N SER A 178 -8.81 -21.29 7.59
CA SER A 178 -7.58 -22.08 7.45
C SER A 178 -6.89 -22.21 8.81
N HIS A 179 -6.26 -23.34 9.11
CA HIS A 179 -5.65 -23.63 10.42
C HIS A 179 -4.69 -22.53 10.93
N TYR A 180 -4.04 -21.81 10.02
CA TYR A 180 -3.12 -20.71 10.34
C TYR A 180 -3.66 -19.32 9.98
N GLY A 181 -4.90 -19.18 9.49
CA GLY A 181 -5.46 -17.89 9.10
C GLY A 181 -6.22 -17.24 10.26
N VAL A 182 -5.70 -16.12 10.76
CA VAL A 182 -6.33 -15.34 11.84
C VAL A 182 -6.75 -13.99 11.29
N ARG A 183 -8.06 -13.69 11.28
CA ARG A 183 -8.65 -12.50 10.64
C ARG A 183 -9.84 -11.95 11.44
N PRO A 184 -9.62 -11.15 12.49
CA PRO A 184 -10.68 -10.73 13.42
C PRO A 184 -11.77 -9.81 12.84
N ILE A 185 -11.52 -9.16 11.71
CA ILE A 185 -12.43 -8.20 11.05
C ILE A 185 -13.14 -8.83 9.86
N THR A 186 -12.45 -9.67 9.09
CA THR A 186 -12.99 -10.27 7.85
C THR A 186 -13.46 -11.71 7.97
N ALA A 187 -13.28 -12.35 9.13
CA ALA A 187 -13.83 -13.69 9.42
C ALA A 187 -15.31 -13.70 9.76
#